data_AF-A0A494ULA6-F1
#
_entry.id   AF-A0A494ULA6-F1
#
_cell.length_a   1.000
_cell.length_b   1.000
_cell.length_c   1.000
_cell.angle_alpha   90.00
_cell.angle_beta   90.00
_cell.angle_gamma   90.00
#
_symmetry.space_group_name_H-M   'P 1'
#
loop_
_entity.id
_entity.type
_entity.pdbx_description
1 polymer ?
#
loop_
_entity_poly.entity_id
_entity_poly.type
_entity_poly.pdbx_seq_one_letter_code
_entity_poly.pdbx_strand_id
1 'polypeptide(L)'
;MNAFTSFAAATTAAAVLAIGLAGGATAAGHTPAAHDGVTGRAAAAGTAPACIERTSVTNKPEGGVRVHLRNFCGRTMHVKVVVKNWSDSGCKSMPNGSGWLFQTVGGRYDRTVVC
;
A
#
# COMPACT_ATOMS: atom_id res chain seq x y z
N MET A 1 0.65 15.72 -38.38
CA MET A 1 2.10 15.76 -38.64
C MET A 1 2.61 17.02 -37.98
N ASN A 2 3.42 16.92 -36.93
CA ASN A 2 4.45 17.90 -36.56
C ASN A 2 5.31 17.31 -35.43
N ALA A 3 6.60 17.53 -35.60
CA ALA A 3 7.73 16.74 -35.16
C ALA A 3 8.27 17.11 -33.76
N PHE A 4 8.81 16.08 -33.11
CA PHE A 4 10.06 16.01 -32.33
C PHE A 4 10.56 17.24 -31.57
N THR A 5 10.85 17.06 -30.27
CA THR A 5 12.23 17.23 -29.75
C THR A 5 12.39 16.59 -28.37
N SER A 6 13.15 15.51 -28.32
CA SER A 6 13.73 14.91 -27.11
C SER A 6 14.89 15.79 -26.61
N PHE A 7 14.99 15.96 -25.29
CA PHE A 7 16.23 16.46 -24.66
C PHE A 7 16.84 15.32 -23.84
N ALA A 8 17.85 14.66 -24.42
CA ALA A 8 18.77 13.79 -23.70
C ALA A 8 19.95 14.65 -23.23
N ALA A 9 20.25 14.63 -21.93
CA ALA A 9 21.48 15.18 -21.38
C ALA A 9 22.23 14.05 -20.67
N ALA A 10 23.35 13.66 -21.26
CA ALA A 10 24.35 12.76 -20.68
C ALA A 10 25.54 13.60 -20.21
N THR A 11 26.01 13.40 -18.98
CA THR A 11 27.37 13.78 -18.57
C THR A 11 27.90 12.81 -17.52
N THR A 12 29.17 12.49 -17.68
CA THR A 12 29.97 11.35 -17.21
C THR A 12 30.81 11.61 -15.95
N ALA A 13 31.38 10.49 -15.44
CA ALA A 13 32.67 10.34 -14.71
C ALA A 13 32.66 10.50 -13.18
N ALA A 14 33.49 9.82 -12.38
CA ALA A 14 34.28 8.59 -12.46
C ALA A 14 34.91 8.37 -11.06
N ALA A 15 35.44 7.15 -10.86
CA ALA A 15 36.57 6.80 -10.01
C ALA A 15 36.35 6.34 -8.56
N VAL A 16 37.21 5.38 -8.25
CA VAL A 16 37.20 4.29 -7.27
C VAL A 16 38.00 4.71 -6.04
N LEU A 17 37.60 4.28 -4.84
CA LEU A 17 38.53 4.13 -3.71
C LEU A 17 38.48 2.71 -3.16
N ALA A 18 39.68 2.20 -2.92
CA ALA A 18 39.99 0.81 -2.73
C ALA A 18 40.36 0.51 -1.26
N ILE A 19 40.05 -0.72 -0.83
CA ILE A 19 40.76 -1.59 0.12
C ILE A 19 40.86 -1.16 1.60
N GLY A 20 40.33 -2.03 2.47
CA GLY A 20 40.75 -2.18 3.87
C GLY A 20 40.57 -3.63 4.32
N LEU A 21 41.69 -4.31 4.60
CA LEU A 21 41.77 -5.71 5.03
C LEU A 21 41.58 -5.89 6.54
N ALA A 22 41.02 -7.06 6.90
CA ALA A 22 41.32 -7.90 8.06
C ALA A 22 41.00 -7.40 9.49
N GLY A 23 40.29 -8.25 10.23
CA GLY A 23 40.47 -8.36 11.68
C GLY A 23 39.25 -8.80 12.47
N GLY A 24 39.32 -9.99 13.07
CA GLY A 24 38.66 -10.27 14.36
C GLY A 24 37.48 -11.24 14.36
N ALA A 25 37.76 -12.51 14.61
CA ALA A 25 36.79 -13.45 15.19
C ALA A 25 36.77 -13.28 16.72
N THR A 26 35.59 -13.21 17.34
CA THR A 26 35.18 -13.99 18.53
C THR A 26 33.79 -13.57 19.02
N ALA A 27 33.08 -14.55 19.57
CA ALA A 27 31.64 -14.60 19.83
C ALA A 27 31.17 -13.85 21.08
N ALA A 28 29.91 -13.39 21.08
CA ALA A 28 29.03 -13.42 22.24
C ALA A 28 27.58 -13.28 21.76
N GLY A 29 26.71 -14.16 22.25
CA GLY A 29 25.33 -14.30 21.81
C GLY A 29 24.49 -13.05 22.00
N HIS A 30 23.64 -12.81 21.01
CA HIS A 30 22.33 -12.23 21.20
C HIS A 30 21.38 -13.07 20.35
N THR A 31 20.67 -14.00 20.99
CA THR A 31 19.42 -14.52 20.43
C THR A 31 18.48 -13.34 20.30
N PRO A 32 18.14 -12.87 19.08
CA PRO A 32 16.99 -12.00 18.94
C PRO A 32 15.80 -12.86 19.33
N ALA A 33 15.08 -12.45 20.36
CA ALA A 33 13.75 -12.98 20.59
C ALA A 33 13.02 -12.91 19.24
N ALA A 34 12.64 -14.08 18.73
CA ALA A 34 11.76 -14.18 17.59
C ALA A 34 10.49 -13.44 17.96
N HIS A 35 10.38 -12.18 17.55
CA HIS A 35 9.10 -11.53 17.43
C HIS A 35 8.44 -12.19 16.24
N ASP A 36 7.53 -13.10 16.60
CA ASP A 36 6.58 -13.78 15.76
C ASP A 36 5.97 -12.76 14.77
N GLY A 37 6.53 -12.76 13.57
CA GLY A 37 5.79 -13.00 12.35
C GLY A 37 4.40 -12.36 12.27
N VAL A 38 4.34 -11.03 12.19
CA VAL A 38 3.38 -10.42 11.25
C VAL A 38 4.05 -9.31 10.45
N THR A 39 5.10 -9.69 9.71
CA THR A 39 5.39 -8.99 8.46
C THR A 39 4.24 -9.34 7.52
N GLY A 40 3.11 -8.66 7.71
CA GLY A 40 2.01 -8.67 6.75
C GLY A 40 2.63 -8.31 5.42
N ARG A 41 2.81 -9.32 4.57
CA ARG A 41 3.28 -9.15 3.20
C ARG A 41 2.33 -8.12 2.62
N ALA A 42 2.78 -6.88 2.53
CA ALA A 42 2.10 -5.86 1.77
C ALA A 42 2.18 -6.36 0.33
N ALA A 43 1.21 -7.20 -0.05
CA ALA A 43 0.92 -7.49 -1.42
C ALA A 43 0.92 -6.12 -2.11
N ALA A 44 1.74 -5.98 -3.16
CA ALA A 44 1.76 -4.77 -3.95
C ALA A 44 0.31 -4.36 -4.19
N ALA A 45 -0.12 -3.30 -3.50
CA ALA A 45 -1.53 -3.06 -3.22
C ALA A 45 -2.19 -2.59 -4.51
N GLY A 46 -2.59 -3.57 -5.33
CA GLY A 46 -3.30 -3.33 -6.57
C GLY A 46 -4.61 -2.64 -6.25
N THR A 47 -5.02 -1.72 -7.13
CA THR A 47 -6.38 -1.18 -7.08
C THR A 47 -7.38 -2.34 -7.03
N ALA A 48 -8.38 -2.24 -6.15
CA ALA A 48 -9.39 -3.28 -6.03
C ALA A 48 -10.04 -3.57 -7.40
N PRO A 49 -10.27 -4.85 -7.76
CA PRO A 49 -10.86 -5.20 -9.04
C PRO A 49 -12.29 -4.64 -9.15
N ALA A 50 -12.79 -4.50 -10.38
CA ALA A 50 -14.10 -3.90 -10.64
C ALA A 50 -15.28 -4.62 -9.97
N CYS A 51 -15.13 -5.91 -9.64
CA CYS A 51 -16.14 -6.68 -8.91
C CYS A 51 -16.25 -6.31 -7.41
N ILE A 52 -15.33 -5.49 -6.89
CA ILE A 52 -15.51 -4.75 -5.64
C ILE A 52 -16.13 -3.41 -5.98
N GLU A 53 -17.44 -3.35 -5.85
CA GLU A 53 -18.21 -2.15 -6.15
C GLU A 53 -18.07 -1.14 -5.01
N ARG A 54 -17.92 0.13 -5.38
CA ARG A 54 -17.95 1.28 -4.48
C ARG A 54 -19.31 1.95 -4.60
N THR A 55 -20.32 1.38 -3.94
CA THR A 55 -21.72 1.83 -4.06
C THR A 55 -21.90 3.28 -3.60
N SER A 56 -21.12 3.74 -2.62
CA SER A 56 -21.02 5.17 -2.32
C SER A 56 -19.66 5.54 -1.75
N VAL A 57 -19.17 6.71 -2.14
CA VAL A 57 -18.01 7.37 -1.56
C VAL A 57 -18.39 8.82 -1.28
N THR A 58 -18.36 9.21 -0.02
CA THR A 58 -18.67 10.58 0.39
C THR A 58 -17.54 11.10 1.25
N ASN A 59 -16.89 12.17 0.80
CA ASN A 59 -15.98 12.94 1.64
C ASN A 59 -16.77 14.02 2.39
N LYS A 60 -16.65 14.03 3.71
CA LYS A 60 -17.35 14.99 4.57
C LYS A 60 -16.67 16.36 4.50
N PRO A 61 -17.43 17.47 4.44
CA PRO A 61 -16.84 18.81 4.37
C PRO A 61 -15.98 19.13 5.61
N GLU A 62 -16.44 18.72 6.79
CA GLU A 62 -15.74 18.81 8.07
C GLU A 62 -14.50 17.90 8.21
N GLY A 63 -14.25 17.04 7.21
CA GLY A 63 -13.24 15.99 7.25
C GLY A 63 -13.85 14.62 7.53
N GLY A 64 -13.17 13.58 7.05
CA GLY A 64 -13.68 12.22 7.14
C GLY A 64 -14.21 11.69 5.83
N VAL A 65 -14.34 10.38 5.76
CA VAL A 65 -14.90 9.66 4.62
C VAL A 65 -15.98 8.71 5.07
N ARG A 66 -16.98 8.50 4.22
CA ARG A 66 -17.92 7.39 4.28
C ARG A 66 -17.84 6.61 2.97
N VAL A 67 -17.45 5.34 3.04
CA VAL A 67 -17.34 4.45 1.89
C VAL A 67 -18.22 3.22 2.11
N HIS A 68 -19.11 2.93 1.18
CA HIS A 68 -19.81 1.65 1.10
C HIS A 68 -19.18 0.81 -0.01
N LEU A 69 -18.59 -0.32 0.36
CA LEU A 69 -18.08 -1.33 -0.55
C LEU A 69 -19.03 -2.53 -0.61
N ARG A 70 -19.11 -3.18 -1.76
CA ARG A 70 -19.83 -4.43 -1.94
C ARG A 70 -19.02 -5.40 -2.81
N ASN A 71 -18.97 -6.67 -2.42
CA ASN A 71 -18.21 -7.68 -3.14
C ASN A 71 -19.15 -8.55 -3.99
N PHE A 72 -18.92 -8.55 -5.31
CA PHE A 72 -19.60 -9.41 -6.27
C PHE A 72 -18.63 -10.25 -7.10
N CYS A 73 -17.41 -10.46 -6.62
CA CYS A 73 -16.36 -11.17 -7.33
C CYS A 73 -16.58 -12.70 -7.42
N GLY A 74 -17.68 -13.23 -6.89
CA GLY A 74 -17.94 -14.68 -6.83
C GLY A 74 -17.11 -15.42 -5.78
N ARG A 75 -16.26 -14.72 -5.01
CA ARG A 75 -15.39 -15.28 -3.96
C ARG A 75 -15.18 -14.28 -2.84
N THR A 76 -14.66 -14.75 -1.71
CA THR A 76 -14.19 -13.86 -0.64
C THR A 76 -13.00 -13.03 -1.11
N MET A 77 -13.05 -11.73 -0.86
CA MET A 77 -12.02 -10.77 -1.21
C MET A 77 -11.54 -10.06 0.03
N HIS A 78 -10.27 -9.69 0.05
CA HIS A 78 -9.65 -8.93 1.11
C HIS A 78 -9.34 -7.53 0.58
N VAL A 79 -9.92 -6.51 1.19
CA VAL A 79 -9.81 -5.13 0.70
C VAL A 79 -9.59 -4.17 1.84
N LYS A 80 -8.91 -3.08 1.55
CA LYS A 80 -8.82 -1.92 2.46
C LYS A 80 -9.09 -0.62 1.73
N VAL A 81 -9.59 0.35 2.46
CA VAL A 81 -9.76 1.73 2.01
C VAL A 81 -8.52 2.51 2.41
N VAL A 82 -7.87 3.10 1.42
CA VAL A 82 -6.76 4.03 1.60
C VAL A 82 -7.35 5.42 1.81
N VAL A 83 -6.90 6.10 2.86
CA VAL A 83 -7.41 7.42 3.24
C VAL A 83 -6.24 8.41 3.22
N LYS A 84 -6.36 9.46 2.41
CA LYS A 84 -5.36 10.53 2.37
C LYS A 84 -5.46 11.38 3.63
N ASN A 85 -4.30 11.74 4.19
CA ASN A 85 -4.14 12.57 5.38
C ASN A 85 -4.82 11.97 6.64
N TRP A 86 -4.96 10.65 6.70
CA TRP A 86 -5.49 9.93 7.86
C TRP A 86 -5.01 8.47 7.85
N SER A 87 -5.37 7.71 8.88
CA SER A 87 -5.14 6.27 8.87
C SER A 87 -6.00 5.56 7.82
N ASP A 88 -5.37 4.67 7.06
CA ASP A 88 -6.04 3.67 6.25
C ASP A 88 -6.95 2.79 7.13
N SER A 89 -7.90 2.12 6.47
CA SER A 89 -8.60 1.03 7.12
C SER A 89 -7.68 -0.19 7.31
N GLY A 90 -8.03 -1.05 8.27
CA GLY A 90 -7.52 -2.42 8.30
C GLY A 90 -7.93 -3.22 7.05
N CYS A 91 -7.24 -4.33 6.82
CA CYS A 91 -7.62 -5.28 5.77
C CYS A 91 -8.91 -6.00 6.16
N LYS A 92 -9.97 -5.79 5.39
CA LYS A 92 -11.29 -6.37 5.62
C LYS A 92 -11.50 -7.56 4.70
N SER A 93 -11.81 -8.72 5.29
CA SER A 93 -12.35 -9.85 4.53
C SER A 93 -13.84 -9.61 4.24
N MET A 94 -14.21 -9.72 2.97
CA MET A 94 -15.55 -9.53 2.44
C MET A 94 -15.95 -10.78 1.65
N PRO A 95 -16.83 -11.65 2.17
CA PRO A 95 -17.42 -12.75 1.42
C PRO A 95 -18.17 -12.26 0.17
N ASN A 96 -18.41 -13.16 -0.80
CA ASN A 96 -19.25 -12.83 -1.95
C ASN A 96 -20.66 -12.40 -1.52
N GLY A 97 -21.19 -11.34 -2.14
CA GLY A 97 -22.48 -10.74 -1.83
C GLY A 97 -22.49 -9.83 -0.60
N SER A 98 -21.42 -9.80 0.18
CA SER A 98 -21.33 -8.98 1.40
C SER A 98 -21.01 -7.52 1.10
N GLY A 99 -21.43 -6.65 2.03
CA GLY A 99 -21.11 -5.23 2.01
C GLY A 99 -20.36 -4.81 3.27
N TRP A 100 -19.57 -3.74 3.14
CA TRP A 100 -18.87 -3.15 4.26
C TRP A 100 -18.93 -1.63 4.18
N LEU A 101 -19.30 -1.02 5.30
CA LEU A 101 -19.32 0.42 5.49
C LEU A 101 -18.10 0.84 6.31
N PHE A 102 -17.26 1.67 5.73
CA PHE A 102 -16.12 2.27 6.38
C PHE A 102 -16.36 3.77 6.59
N GLN A 103 -16.10 4.24 7.81
CA GLN A 103 -16.24 5.65 8.16
C GLN A 103 -15.07 6.12 9.01
N THR A 104 -14.64 7.35 8.78
CA THR A 104 -13.64 8.03 9.61
C THR A 104 -14.13 9.42 9.99
N VAL A 105 -13.55 9.97 11.06
CA VAL A 105 -13.77 11.36 11.49
C VAL A 105 -12.86 12.37 10.77
N GLY A 106 -11.84 11.89 10.06
CA GLY A 106 -10.87 12.73 9.36
C GLY A 106 -10.32 12.09 8.09
N GLY A 107 -9.58 12.88 7.30
CA GLY A 107 -9.03 12.46 6.01
C GLY A 107 -10.00 12.56 4.84
N ARG A 108 -9.54 12.07 3.68
CA ARG A 108 -10.31 11.99 2.43
C ARG A 108 -10.09 10.64 1.77
N TYR A 109 -11.11 10.10 1.12
CA TYR A 109 -10.97 8.92 0.28
C TYR A 109 -9.85 9.11 -0.75
N ASP A 110 -8.94 8.15 -0.83
CA ASP A 110 -7.95 8.08 -1.92
C ASP A 110 -8.37 6.99 -2.92
N ARG A 111 -8.39 5.74 -2.46
CA ARG A 111 -8.73 4.57 -3.28
C ARG A 111 -9.06 3.35 -2.42
N THR A 112 -9.52 2.29 -3.08
CA THR A 112 -9.68 0.97 -2.49
C THR A 112 -8.67 0.04 -3.13
N VAL A 113 -7.96 -0.74 -2.31
CA VAL A 113 -6.93 -1.68 -2.77
C VAL A 113 -7.20 -3.08 -2.24
N VAL A 114 -6.68 -4.07 -2.94
CA VAL A 114 -6.61 -5.45 -2.44
C VAL A 114 -5.49 -5.54 -1.41
N CYS A 115 -5.77 -6.29 -0.36
CA CYS A 115 -4.83 -6.84 0.60
C CYS A 115 -5.11 -8.35 0.68
#